data_AF-A0A7K2XI20-F1
#
_entry.id   AF-A0A7K2XI20-F1
#
_cell.length_a   1.000
_cell.length_b   1.000
_cell.length_c   1.000
_cell.angle_alpha   90.00
_cell.angle_beta   90.00
_cell.angle_gamma   90.00
#
_symmetry.space_group_name_H-M   'P 1'
#
loop_
_entity.id
_entity.type
_entity.pdbx_description
1 polymer ?
#
loop_
_entity_poly.entity_id
_entity_poly.type
_entity_poly.pdbx_seq_one_letter_code
_entity_poly.pdbx_strand_id
1 'polypeptide(L)'
;LPPDEGPWRPDPALARPVCDDGTPQVCVTALDAKLLPEVSAALAPLNARLAGLPGAPVRWVTGPYGATRPGDVELPDPWEDTTRSRLTRPDLYRNSAVTWLFSATCGPTAASAGDIHLAVTEWLAPTPGDYGPDTASAQPYIDRLRAKSPAEQRAYLIRYLAADACDPDGVPVP
;
A
#
# COMPACT_ATOMS: atom_id res chain seq x y z
N LEU A 1 -3.89 5.19 -28.97
CA LEU A 1 -4.65 6.40 -28.60
C LEU A 1 -4.34 6.70 -27.15
N PRO A 2 -4.10 7.96 -26.79
CA PRO A 2 -4.14 8.38 -25.39
C PRO A 2 -5.40 7.84 -24.70
N PRO A 3 -5.33 7.42 -23.42
CA PRO A 3 -6.47 6.80 -22.72
C PRO A 3 -7.71 7.71 -22.62
N ASP A 4 -7.55 9.02 -22.86
CA ASP A 4 -8.58 10.05 -22.87
C ASP A 4 -9.21 10.34 -24.25
N GLU A 5 -8.64 9.82 -25.34
CA GLU A 5 -9.09 10.12 -26.72
C GLU A 5 -9.86 8.96 -27.39
N GLY A 6 -10.10 7.87 -26.67
CA GLY A 6 -10.80 6.68 -27.18
C GLY A 6 -12.31 6.63 -26.89
N PRO A 7 -13.08 5.80 -27.62
CA PRO A 7 -14.51 5.58 -27.35
C PRO A 7 -14.78 4.94 -25.97
N TRP A 8 -13.73 4.44 -25.31
CA TRP A 8 -13.75 3.83 -23.97
C TRP A 8 -13.24 4.77 -22.87
N ARG A 9 -13.27 6.09 -23.08
CA ARG A 9 -12.84 7.05 -22.06
C ARG A 9 -13.73 6.92 -20.81
N PRO A 10 -13.15 6.86 -19.60
CA PRO A 10 -13.92 6.96 -18.37
C PRO A 10 -14.71 8.26 -18.34
N ASP A 11 -15.95 8.23 -17.83
CA ASP A 11 -16.71 9.46 -17.59
C ASP A 11 -15.93 10.32 -16.58
N PRO A 12 -15.51 11.55 -16.95
CA PRO A 12 -14.74 12.42 -16.06
C PRO A 12 -15.47 12.72 -14.74
N ALA A 13 -16.81 12.76 -14.73
CA ALA A 13 -17.59 13.01 -13.53
C ALA A 13 -17.56 11.83 -12.55
N LEU A 14 -17.41 10.60 -13.06
CA LEU A 14 -17.30 9.37 -12.25
C LEU A 14 -15.86 9.06 -11.87
N ALA A 15 -14.90 9.42 -12.72
CA ALA A 15 -13.47 9.13 -12.50
C ALA A 15 -12.75 10.19 -11.63
N ARG A 16 -13.40 11.32 -11.33
CA ARG A 16 -12.82 12.33 -10.42
C ARG A 16 -12.58 11.73 -9.02
N PRO A 17 -11.49 12.11 -8.33
CA PRO A 17 -11.22 11.62 -6.98
C PRO A 17 -12.16 12.24 -5.95
N VAL A 18 -12.55 11.44 -4.96
CA VAL A 18 -13.23 11.83 -3.72
C VAL A 18 -12.39 11.29 -2.57
N CYS A 19 -11.88 12.19 -1.73
CA CYS A 19 -10.92 11.87 -0.69
C CYS A 19 -11.50 12.05 0.71
N ASP A 20 -10.96 11.31 1.67
CA ASP A 20 -11.12 11.62 3.08
C ASP A 20 -10.19 12.77 3.53
N ASP A 21 -10.27 13.09 4.82
CA ASP A 21 -9.46 14.10 5.52
C ASP A 21 -8.27 13.47 6.28
N GLY A 22 -7.93 12.22 5.98
CA GLY A 22 -6.86 11.48 6.64
C GLY A 22 -5.45 11.95 6.26
N THR A 23 -4.44 11.39 6.90
CA THR A 23 -3.03 11.59 6.53
C THR A 23 -2.26 10.28 6.71
N PRO A 24 -1.85 9.59 5.62
CA PRO A 24 -2.15 9.87 4.21
C PRO A 24 -3.64 9.93 3.89
N GLN A 25 -4.04 10.71 2.89
CA GLN A 25 -5.44 10.74 2.42
C GLN A 25 -5.78 9.44 1.68
N VAL A 26 -7.01 8.98 1.78
CA VAL A 26 -7.55 7.91 0.92
C VAL A 26 -8.50 8.53 -0.09
N CYS A 27 -8.20 8.37 -1.37
CA CYS A 27 -9.00 8.89 -2.47
C CYS A 27 -9.52 7.74 -3.33
N VAL A 28 -10.83 7.67 -3.48
CA VAL A 28 -11.50 6.74 -4.41
C VAL A 28 -12.14 7.51 -5.56
N THR A 29 -12.54 6.83 -6.63
CA THR A 29 -13.31 7.48 -7.71
C THR A 29 -14.68 7.92 -7.21
N ALA A 30 -15.33 8.88 -7.87
CA ALA A 30 -16.70 9.28 -7.54
C ALA A 30 -17.72 8.14 -7.72
N LEU A 31 -17.42 7.16 -8.59
CA LEU A 31 -18.20 5.92 -8.71
C LEU A 31 -18.17 5.12 -7.40
N ASP A 32 -16.99 5.04 -6.78
CA ASP A 32 -16.74 4.24 -5.57
C ASP A 32 -16.90 5.05 -4.27
N ALA A 33 -17.40 6.28 -4.33
CA ALA A 33 -17.46 7.19 -3.19
C ALA A 33 -18.18 6.59 -1.96
N LYS A 34 -19.10 5.63 -2.16
CA LYS A 34 -19.78 4.92 -1.07
C LYS A 34 -18.87 3.94 -0.30
N LEU A 35 -17.81 3.45 -0.92
CA LEU A 35 -16.83 2.56 -0.31
C LEU A 35 -15.79 3.32 0.52
N LEU A 36 -15.63 4.64 0.29
CA LEU A 36 -14.62 5.45 0.95
C LEU A 36 -14.54 5.24 2.47
N PRO A 37 -15.65 5.24 3.25
CA PRO A 37 -15.55 5.02 4.69
C PRO A 37 -14.95 3.66 5.07
N GLU A 38 -15.25 2.60 4.31
CA GLU A 38 -14.73 1.26 4.58
C GLU A 38 -13.25 1.13 4.20
N VAL A 39 -12.87 1.70 3.05
CA VAL A 39 -11.47 1.74 2.60
C VAL A 39 -10.61 2.55 3.57
N SER A 40 -11.08 3.73 3.98
CA SER A 40 -10.41 4.57 4.99
C SER A 40 -10.26 3.83 6.32
N ALA A 41 -11.30 3.14 6.78
CA ALA A 41 -11.24 2.35 8.01
C ALA A 41 -10.24 1.18 7.92
N ALA A 42 -10.19 0.50 6.77
CA ALA A 42 -9.23 -0.58 6.52
C ALA A 42 -7.78 -0.10 6.58
N LEU A 43 -7.50 1.08 6.01
CA LEU A 43 -6.16 1.66 5.93
C LEU A 43 -5.75 2.48 7.15
N ALA A 44 -6.68 2.86 8.04
CA ALA A 44 -6.38 3.69 9.21
C ALA A 44 -5.19 3.19 10.07
N PRO A 45 -5.05 1.87 10.37
CA PRO A 45 -3.90 1.37 11.12
C PRO A 45 -2.56 1.54 10.38
N LEU A 46 -2.57 1.38 9.05
CA LEU A 46 -1.39 1.58 8.22
C LEU A 46 -1.04 3.08 8.15
N ASN A 47 -2.04 3.93 7.91
CA ASN A 47 -1.88 5.39 7.86
C ASN A 47 -1.31 5.94 9.18
N ALA A 48 -1.75 5.42 10.33
CA ALA A 48 -1.20 5.81 11.62
C ALA A 48 0.31 5.52 11.75
N ARG A 49 0.81 4.45 11.10
CA ARG A 49 2.25 4.15 11.08
C ARG A 49 3.03 5.02 10.09
N LEU A 50 2.40 5.38 8.98
CA LEU A 50 3.02 6.16 7.90
C LEU A 50 2.96 7.68 8.13
N ALA A 51 2.08 8.14 9.01
CA ALA A 51 1.85 9.56 9.26
C ALA A 51 3.15 10.32 9.60
N GLY A 52 3.40 11.35 8.79
CA GLY A 52 4.54 12.25 8.92
C GLY A 52 5.90 11.62 8.64
N LEU A 53 5.96 10.45 8.00
CA LEU A 53 7.23 9.88 7.55
C LEU A 53 7.65 10.47 6.20
N PRO A 54 8.92 10.90 6.06
CA PRO A 54 9.49 11.15 4.74
C PRO A 54 9.40 9.90 3.86
N GLY A 55 9.02 10.06 2.60
CA GLY A 55 8.85 8.96 1.64
C GLY A 55 7.54 8.17 1.78
N ALA A 56 6.72 8.44 2.80
CA ALA A 56 5.38 7.86 2.86
C ALA A 56 4.43 8.50 1.84
N PRO A 57 3.34 7.80 1.47
CA PRO A 57 2.31 8.36 0.59
C PRO A 57 1.75 9.67 1.16
N VAL A 58 1.54 10.64 0.29
CA VAL A 58 0.71 11.82 0.61
C VAL A 58 -0.76 11.41 0.51
N ARG A 59 -1.09 10.61 -0.52
CA ARG A 59 -2.41 10.04 -0.71
C ARG A 59 -2.34 8.68 -1.39
N TRP A 60 -3.33 7.87 -1.05
CA TRP A 60 -3.68 6.66 -1.75
C TRP A 60 -4.74 6.99 -2.81
N VAL A 61 -4.60 6.45 -4.02
CA VAL A 61 -5.53 6.73 -5.12
C VAL A 61 -5.98 5.44 -5.81
N THR A 62 -7.24 5.38 -6.22
CA THR A 62 -7.78 4.32 -7.09
C THR A 62 -8.21 4.88 -8.45
N GLY A 63 -8.39 3.97 -9.41
CA GLY A 63 -9.06 4.27 -10.67
C GLY A 63 -8.13 4.51 -11.86
N PRO A 64 -8.71 4.81 -13.04
CA PRO A 64 -8.08 4.60 -14.35
C PRO A 64 -6.91 5.54 -14.67
N TYR A 65 -6.66 6.54 -13.83
CA TYR A 65 -5.57 7.49 -14.03
C TYR A 65 -4.37 7.21 -13.12
N GLY A 66 -4.50 6.31 -12.13
CA GLY A 66 -3.43 5.92 -11.23
C GLY A 66 -2.82 7.07 -10.41
N ALA A 67 -1.62 6.84 -9.90
CA ALA A 67 -0.81 7.81 -9.16
C ALA A 67 -0.26 8.95 -10.06
N THR A 68 -1.09 9.97 -10.31
CA THR A 68 -0.75 11.06 -11.25
C THR A 68 0.08 12.21 -10.66
N ARG A 69 0.14 12.33 -9.33
CA ARG A 69 0.85 13.45 -8.67
C ARG A 69 1.97 12.94 -7.77
N PRO A 70 2.98 13.79 -7.47
CA PRO A 70 4.04 13.42 -6.54
C PRO A 70 3.50 12.99 -5.18
N GLY A 71 3.95 11.83 -4.69
CA GLY A 71 3.53 11.25 -3.42
C GLY A 71 2.18 10.51 -3.48
N ASP A 72 1.56 10.40 -4.66
CA ASP A 72 0.41 9.51 -4.85
C ASP A 72 0.92 8.08 -4.94
N VAL A 73 0.21 7.17 -4.28
CA VAL A 73 0.44 5.72 -4.42
C VAL A 73 -0.87 5.08 -4.81
N GLU A 74 -0.81 4.23 -5.83
CA GLU A 74 -1.96 3.51 -6.33
C GLU A 74 -2.37 2.40 -5.36
N LEU A 75 -3.68 2.25 -5.18
CA LEU A 75 -4.30 1.14 -4.47
C LEU A 75 -4.85 0.11 -5.46
N PRO A 76 -4.94 -1.16 -5.04
CA PRO A 76 -5.80 -2.12 -5.74
C PRO A 76 -7.23 -1.56 -5.85
N ASP A 77 -7.95 -1.94 -6.91
CA ASP A 77 -9.33 -1.52 -7.09
C ASP A 77 -10.21 -2.12 -5.96
N PRO A 78 -10.80 -1.30 -5.07
CA PRO A 78 -11.59 -1.79 -3.96
C PRO A 78 -12.82 -2.56 -4.41
N TRP A 79 -13.30 -2.36 -5.64
CA TRP A 79 -14.44 -3.10 -6.15
C TRP A 79 -14.19 -4.62 -6.17
N GLU A 80 -12.97 -5.05 -6.48
CA GLU A 80 -12.60 -6.47 -6.56
C GLU A 80 -12.72 -7.20 -5.20
N ASP A 81 -12.52 -6.47 -4.11
CA ASP A 81 -12.56 -6.99 -2.74
C ASP A 81 -13.88 -6.70 -2.02
N THR A 82 -14.91 -6.25 -2.75
CA THR A 82 -16.21 -5.89 -2.16
C THR A 82 -17.36 -6.82 -2.54
N THR A 83 -18.27 -7.01 -1.59
CA THR A 83 -19.56 -7.65 -1.83
C THR A 83 -20.66 -6.82 -1.17
N ARG A 84 -21.70 -6.47 -1.94
CA ARG A 84 -22.81 -5.63 -1.48
C ARG A 84 -22.36 -4.30 -0.86
N SER A 85 -21.41 -3.64 -1.54
CA SER A 85 -20.79 -2.38 -1.10
C SER A 85 -20.04 -2.46 0.22
N ARG A 86 -19.48 -3.64 0.55
CA ARG A 86 -18.64 -3.82 1.74
C ARG A 86 -17.36 -4.58 1.43
N LEU A 87 -16.24 -4.15 2.00
CA LEU A 87 -14.98 -4.88 1.98
C LEU A 87 -15.15 -6.19 2.75
N THR A 88 -14.99 -7.33 2.07
CA THR A 88 -15.19 -8.64 2.70
C THR A 88 -14.03 -9.05 3.60
N ARG A 89 -12.81 -8.55 3.31
CA ARG A 89 -11.58 -8.82 4.05
C ARG A 89 -10.74 -7.55 4.17
N PRO A 90 -11.09 -6.60 5.05
CA PRO A 90 -10.39 -5.32 5.19
C PRO A 90 -8.91 -5.45 5.57
N ASP A 91 -8.57 -6.52 6.28
CA ASP A 91 -7.22 -6.94 6.63
C ASP A 91 -6.38 -7.33 5.42
N LEU A 92 -6.95 -8.11 4.50
CA LEU A 92 -6.31 -8.46 3.23
C LEU A 92 -6.15 -7.23 2.33
N TYR A 93 -7.18 -6.40 2.23
CA TYR A 93 -7.11 -5.16 1.47
C TYR A 93 -5.96 -4.26 1.97
N ARG A 94 -5.78 -4.17 3.30
CA ARG A 94 -4.65 -3.44 3.89
C ARG A 94 -3.30 -4.07 3.56
N ASN A 95 -3.17 -5.40 3.57
CA ASN A 95 -1.93 -6.08 3.17
C ASN A 95 -1.63 -5.85 1.67
N SER A 96 -2.64 -5.93 0.81
CA SER A 96 -2.52 -5.57 -0.61
C SER A 96 -2.02 -4.14 -0.77
N ALA A 97 -2.58 -3.16 -0.04
CA ALA A 97 -2.10 -1.77 -0.08
C ALA A 97 -0.61 -1.63 0.29
N VAL A 98 -0.12 -2.40 1.27
CA VAL A 98 1.32 -2.42 1.61
C VAL A 98 2.15 -3.05 0.49
N THR A 99 1.66 -4.11 -0.13
CA THR A 99 2.34 -4.73 -1.28
C THR A 99 2.45 -3.73 -2.44
N TRP A 100 1.38 -3.01 -2.76
CA TRP A 100 1.35 -1.98 -3.81
C TRP A 100 2.25 -0.78 -3.49
N LEU A 101 2.37 -0.40 -2.22
CA LEU A 101 3.29 0.65 -1.78
C LEU A 101 4.75 0.37 -2.17
N PHE A 102 5.12 -0.90 -2.15
CA PHE A 102 6.49 -1.35 -2.39
C PHE A 102 6.66 -2.09 -3.71
N SER A 103 5.59 -2.16 -4.54
CA SER A 103 5.65 -2.79 -5.85
C SER A 103 6.37 -1.87 -6.82
N ALA A 104 7.70 -1.90 -6.80
CA ALA A 104 8.51 -1.44 -7.91
C ALA A 104 8.66 -2.60 -8.91
N THR A 105 8.43 -2.34 -10.21
CA THR A 105 8.73 -3.32 -11.27
C THR A 105 10.24 -3.41 -11.49
N CYS A 106 10.94 -4.02 -10.54
CA CYS A 106 12.36 -4.28 -10.65
C CYS A 106 12.62 -5.53 -11.49
N GLY A 107 13.78 -5.58 -12.16
CA GLY A 107 14.22 -6.77 -12.89
C GLY A 107 14.52 -7.96 -11.95
N PRO A 108 14.78 -9.17 -12.49
CA PRO A 108 14.92 -10.41 -11.71
C PRO A 108 16.04 -10.43 -10.65
N THR A 109 16.96 -9.46 -10.65
CA THR A 109 18.02 -9.32 -9.64
C THR A 109 17.54 -8.76 -8.28
N ALA A 110 16.35 -8.16 -8.22
CA ALA A 110 15.75 -7.67 -6.96
C ALA A 110 15.22 -8.80 -6.06
N ALA A 111 15.27 -10.06 -6.52
CA ALA A 111 14.77 -11.22 -5.79
C ALA A 111 15.48 -11.48 -4.43
N SER A 112 16.70 -10.97 -4.22
CA SER A 112 17.46 -11.19 -2.98
C SER A 112 16.96 -10.40 -1.76
N ALA A 113 16.15 -9.34 -1.95
CA ALA A 113 15.52 -8.61 -0.85
C ALA A 113 14.14 -9.17 -0.45
N GLY A 114 13.71 -10.29 -1.06
CA GLY A 114 12.36 -10.84 -0.91
C GLY A 114 11.92 -11.13 0.53
N ASP A 115 12.79 -11.73 1.35
CA ASP A 115 12.45 -12.04 2.75
C ASP A 115 12.30 -10.79 3.62
N ILE A 116 13.11 -9.75 3.37
CA ILE A 116 13.01 -8.48 4.08
C ILE A 116 11.73 -7.76 3.66
N HIS A 117 11.44 -7.75 2.36
CA HIS A 117 10.22 -7.15 1.85
C HIS A 117 8.98 -7.84 2.42
N LEU A 118 8.95 -9.17 2.41
CA LEU A 118 7.90 -9.96 3.03
C LEU A 118 7.77 -9.64 4.52
N ALA A 119 8.89 -9.58 5.25
CA ALA A 119 8.89 -9.25 6.67
C ALA A 119 8.30 -7.85 6.96
N VAL A 120 8.65 -6.84 6.16
CA VAL A 120 8.12 -5.48 6.31
C VAL A 120 6.63 -5.43 6.00
N THR A 121 6.20 -6.10 4.93
CA THR A 121 4.79 -6.20 4.54
C THR A 121 3.95 -6.82 5.65
N GLU A 122 4.36 -7.98 6.16
CA GLU A 122 3.67 -8.69 7.24
C GLU A 122 3.77 -7.98 8.60
N TRP A 123 4.82 -7.20 8.82
CA TRP A 123 4.94 -6.38 10.02
C TRP A 123 3.99 -5.17 9.99
N LEU A 124 3.76 -4.55 8.82
CA LEU A 124 2.87 -3.40 8.65
C LEU A 124 1.39 -3.80 8.57
N ALA A 125 1.09 -4.87 7.85
CA ALA A 125 -0.26 -5.36 7.64
C ALA A 125 -0.25 -6.89 7.54
N PRO A 126 -0.31 -7.62 8.67
CA PRO A 126 -0.26 -9.08 8.65
C PRO A 126 -1.43 -9.68 7.85
N THR A 127 -1.18 -10.72 7.06
CA THR A 127 -2.27 -11.54 6.54
C THR A 127 -2.81 -12.51 7.60
N PRO A 128 -4.10 -12.90 7.52
CA PRO A 128 -4.68 -13.96 8.33
C PRO A 128 -4.00 -15.32 8.11
N GLY A 129 -3.94 -16.18 9.13
CA GLY A 129 -3.24 -17.47 9.02
C GLY A 129 -3.80 -18.45 7.98
N ASP A 130 -5.03 -18.23 7.48
CA ASP A 130 -5.64 -19.01 6.40
C ASP A 130 -5.35 -18.46 4.99
N TYR A 131 -4.64 -17.33 4.89
CA TYR A 131 -4.40 -16.61 3.64
C TYR A 131 -3.04 -15.93 3.61
N GLY A 132 -2.28 -16.06 2.52
CA GLY A 132 -1.01 -15.37 2.34
C GLY A 132 0.19 -16.30 2.15
N PRO A 133 1.38 -15.74 1.93
CA PRO A 133 2.59 -16.51 1.67
C PRO A 133 3.11 -17.22 2.93
N ASP A 134 3.96 -18.23 2.74
CA ASP A 134 4.74 -18.80 3.84
C ASP A 134 5.75 -17.76 4.34
N THR A 135 5.66 -17.41 5.62
CA THR A 135 6.50 -16.39 6.26
C THR A 135 7.68 -16.98 7.02
N ALA A 136 7.89 -18.30 6.98
CA ALA A 136 8.92 -18.98 7.77
C ALA A 136 10.33 -18.40 7.57
N SER A 137 10.71 -18.05 6.34
CA SER A 137 12.01 -17.42 6.03
C SER A 137 12.11 -15.97 6.52
N ALA A 138 11.00 -15.24 6.50
CA ALA A 138 10.90 -13.83 6.90
C ALA A 138 10.73 -13.64 8.43
N GLN A 139 10.31 -14.68 9.15
CA GLN A 139 9.96 -14.60 10.57
C GLN A 139 11.06 -14.00 11.47
N PRO A 140 12.36 -14.32 11.31
CA PRO A 140 13.41 -13.71 12.13
C PRO A 140 13.49 -12.18 11.97
N TYR A 141 13.19 -11.66 10.78
CA TYR A 141 13.18 -10.22 10.51
C TYR A 141 11.91 -9.56 11.09
N ILE A 142 10.75 -10.24 11.00
CA ILE A 142 9.50 -9.79 11.64
C ILE A 142 9.72 -9.64 13.15
N ASP A 143 10.35 -10.62 13.78
CA ASP A 143 10.61 -10.61 15.22
C ASP A 143 11.55 -9.48 15.62
N ARG A 144 12.60 -9.21 14.83
CA ARG A 144 13.48 -8.06 15.05
C ARG A 144 12.74 -6.72 14.91
N LEU A 145 11.87 -6.58 13.91
CA LEU A 145 11.05 -5.37 13.75
C LEU A 145 10.12 -5.15 14.94
N ARG A 146 9.49 -6.22 15.45
CA ARG A 146 8.59 -6.16 16.62
C ARG A 146 9.33 -5.87 17.91
N ALA A 147 10.56 -6.37 18.07
CA ALA A 147 11.38 -6.16 19.27
C ALA A 147 11.91 -4.72 19.41
N LYS A 148 12.00 -3.96 18.32
CA LYS A 148 12.41 -2.55 18.33
C LYS A 148 11.44 -1.68 19.11
N SER A 149 11.96 -0.64 19.75
CA SER A 149 11.14 0.43 20.31
C SER A 149 10.38 1.18 19.20
N PRO A 150 9.28 1.89 19.52
CA PRO A 150 8.53 2.66 18.52
C PRO A 150 9.38 3.67 17.74
N ALA A 151 10.39 4.28 18.38
CA ALA A 151 11.31 5.21 17.72
C ALA A 151 12.23 4.50 16.73
N GLU A 152 12.75 3.33 17.09
CA GLU A 152 13.59 2.51 16.20
C GLU A 152 12.80 1.93 15.03
N GLN A 153 11.55 1.52 15.26
CA GLN A 153 10.62 1.11 14.21
C GLN A 153 10.38 2.25 13.23
N ARG A 154 10.11 3.46 13.73
CA ARG A 154 9.93 4.66 12.90
C ARG A 154 11.18 4.95 12.08
N ALA A 155 12.36 4.95 12.70
CA ALA A 155 13.63 5.21 12.04
C ALA A 155 13.97 4.14 10.98
N TYR A 156 13.65 2.88 11.24
CA TYR A 156 13.78 1.81 10.25
C TYR A 156 12.86 2.08 9.05
N LEU A 157 11.58 2.38 9.28
CA LEU A 157 10.63 2.59 8.20
C LEU A 157 10.99 3.80 7.33
N ILE A 158 11.55 4.87 7.90
CA ILE A 158 12.09 6.01 7.13
C ILE A 158 13.21 5.55 6.18
N ARG A 159 14.17 4.76 6.66
CA ARG A 159 15.25 4.25 5.83
C ARG A 159 14.73 3.29 4.76
N TYR A 160 13.77 2.44 5.11
CA TYR A 160 13.17 1.48 4.18
C TYR A 160 12.38 2.20 3.07
N LEU A 161 11.60 3.23 3.40
CA LEU A 161 10.87 4.06 2.42
C LEU A 161 11.80 4.86 1.50
N ALA A 162 13.03 5.14 1.94
CA ALA A 162 14.04 5.84 1.14
C ALA A 162 14.93 4.90 0.32
N ALA A 163 14.85 3.58 0.55
CA ALA A 163 15.67 2.61 -0.15
C ALA A 163 15.18 2.43 -1.59
N ASP A 164 16.11 2.21 -2.52
CA ASP A 164 15.77 1.78 -3.87
C ASP A 164 15.38 0.30 -3.81
N ALA A 165 14.09 -0.01 -4.02
CA ALA A 165 13.58 -1.37 -4.02
C ALA A 165 14.23 -2.25 -5.11
N CYS A 166 14.89 -1.66 -6.12
CA CYS A 166 15.60 -2.38 -7.17
C CYS A 166 17.08 -2.63 -6.84
N ASP A 167 17.61 -2.03 -5.78
CA ASP A 167 18.95 -2.30 -5.27
C ASP A 167 18.86 -3.15 -3.99
N PRO A 168 19.03 -4.49 -4.10
CA PRO A 168 18.87 -5.36 -2.95
C PRO A 168 19.90 -5.10 -1.84
N ASP A 169 21.10 -4.62 -2.18
CA ASP A 169 22.14 -4.30 -1.19
C ASP A 169 21.83 -2.97 -0.47
N GLY A 170 20.99 -2.12 -1.08
CA GLY A 170 20.49 -0.88 -0.50
C GLY A 170 19.33 -1.06 0.48
N VAL A 171 18.69 -2.24 0.53
CA VAL A 171 17.55 -2.50 1.42
C VAL A 171 18.05 -2.72 2.85
N PRO A 172 17.63 -1.89 3.83
CA PRO A 172 18.11 -2.01 5.20
C PRO A 172 17.60 -3.29 5.87
N VAL A 173 18.49 -4.05 6.49
CA VAL A 173 18.13 -5.20 7.33
C VAL A 173 17.60 -4.72 8.69
N PRO A 174 16.48 -5.28 9.19
CA PRO A 174 15.96 -5.00 10.53
C PRO A 174 16.91 -5.33 11.68
#